data_AF-A0AAV3XJH7-F1
#
_entry.id   AF-A0AAV3XJH7-F1
#
_cell.length_a   1.000
_cell.length_b   1.000
_cell.length_c   1.000
_cell.angle_alpha   90.00
_cell.angle_beta   90.00
_cell.angle_gamma   90.00
#
_symmetry.space_group_name_H-M   'P 1'
#
loop_
_entity.id
_entity.type
_entity.pdbx_description
1 polymer ?
#
loop_
_entity_poly.entity_id
_entity_poly.type
_entity_poly.pdbx_seq_one_letter_code
_entity_poly.pdbx_strand_id
1 'polypeptide(L)'
;MTRLIYDEFAKDYLSELLSPIGTVTPSRDVNSEVREIDVYFTPGTATADYVETRGILGKMATTRALFEPFRNPVSVSEVRSCVSKLLIVLSELQLARICPSGLNATELTLSESPERVQISLPVFTCHSLIVLS
;
A
#
# COMPACT_ATOMS: atom_id res chain seq x y z
N MET A 1 13.89 18.19 7.70
CA MET A 1 13.44 16.84 7.35
C MET A 1 14.65 16.10 6.79
N THR A 2 15.32 15.29 7.61
CA THR A 2 16.53 14.58 7.20
C THR A 2 16.15 13.46 6.25
N ARG A 3 16.29 13.68 4.94
CA ARG A 3 16.41 12.59 3.97
C ARG A 3 17.64 11.79 4.35
N LEU A 4 17.44 10.61 4.93
CA LEU A 4 18.54 9.75 5.33
C LEU A 4 19.05 9.13 4.03
N ILE A 5 20.31 9.37 3.67
CA ILE A 5 20.94 8.90 2.41
C ILE A 5 20.64 7.42 2.11
N TYR A 6 20.55 6.61 3.16
CA TYR A 6 20.27 5.18 3.04
C TYR A 6 18.80 4.83 2.74
N ASP A 7 17.86 5.70 3.08
CA ASP A 7 16.44 5.57 2.72
C ASP A 7 16.29 5.67 1.19
N GLU A 8 16.86 6.74 0.63
CA GLU A 8 16.90 6.98 -0.81
C GLU A 8 17.68 5.87 -1.53
N PHE A 9 18.86 5.49 -1.02
CA PHE A 9 19.62 4.37 -1.57
C PHE A 9 18.84 3.05 -1.59
N ALA A 10 18.12 2.71 -0.53
CA ALA A 10 17.38 1.44 -0.48
C ALA A 10 16.21 1.44 -1.48
N LYS A 11 15.53 2.58 -1.64
CA LYS A 11 14.47 2.78 -2.64
C LYS A 11 15.02 2.63 -4.06
N ASP A 12 16.14 3.28 -4.36
CA ASP A 12 16.78 3.19 -5.67
C ASP A 12 17.26 1.78 -5.98
N TYR A 13 17.88 1.12 -5.00
CA TYR A 13 18.38 -0.25 -5.15
C TYR A 13 17.26 -1.25 -5.44
N LEU A 14 16.17 -1.19 -4.67
CA LEU A 14 15.01 -2.06 -4.92
C LEU A 14 14.32 -1.74 -6.25
N SER A 15 14.27 -0.47 -6.64
CA SER A 15 13.70 -0.04 -7.91
C SER A 15 14.46 -0.63 -9.09
N GLU A 16 15.80 -0.56 -9.05
CA GLU A 16 16.65 -1.14 -10.08
C GLU A 16 16.46 -2.66 -10.20
N LEU A 17 16.44 -3.37 -9.06
CA LEU A 17 16.30 -4.82 -9.03
C LEU A 17 14.97 -5.32 -9.58
N LEU A 18 13.88 -4.59 -9.29
CA LEU A 18 12.50 -5.00 -9.59
C LEU A 18 11.98 -4.45 -10.92
N SER A 19 12.56 -3.38 -11.46
CA SER A 19 12.13 -2.76 -12.72
C SER A 19 12.01 -3.74 -13.90
N PRO A 20 12.83 -4.81 -14.03
CA PRO A 20 12.69 -5.73 -15.16
C PRO A 20 11.51 -6.71 -15.03
N ILE A 21 10.93 -6.85 -13.84
CA ILE A 21 9.86 -7.83 -13.57
C ILE A 21 8.51 -7.19 -13.24
N GLY A 22 8.45 -5.86 -13.16
CA GLY A 22 7.20 -5.15 -12.95
C GLY A 22 7.38 -3.67 -12.74
N THR A 23 6.28 -3.02 -12.40
CA THR A 23 6.24 -1.58 -12.13
C THR A 23 6.56 -1.33 -10.67
N VAL A 24 7.54 -0.48 -10.43
CA VAL A 24 7.93 -0.02 -9.09
C VAL A 24 7.43 1.41 -8.89
N THR A 25 6.74 1.65 -7.77
CA THR A 25 6.32 2.97 -7.32
C THR A 25 7.03 3.27 -6.00
N PRO A 26 8.17 3.99 -6.02
CA PRO A 26 8.82 4.41 -4.80
C PRO A 26 7.97 5.48 -4.11
N SER A 27 8.09 5.60 -2.79
CA SER A 27 7.51 6.70 -2.03
C SER A 27 6.00 6.88 -2.25
N ARG A 28 5.24 5.77 -2.23
CA ARG A 28 3.79 5.82 -2.45
C ARG A 28 3.09 6.31 -1.20
N ASP A 29 2.39 7.44 -1.30
CA ASP A 29 1.57 7.96 -0.21
C ASP A 29 0.35 7.07 0.10
N VAL A 30 0.00 7.02 1.39
CA VAL A 30 -1.13 6.26 1.93
C VAL A 30 -1.93 7.18 2.86
N ASN A 31 -3.17 7.52 2.47
CA ASN A 31 -4.08 8.44 3.19
C ASN A 31 -3.51 9.85 3.50
N SER A 32 -4.37 10.70 4.08
CA SER A 32 -4.08 12.11 4.41
C SER A 32 -3.14 12.31 5.62
N GLU A 33 -3.01 11.29 6.49
CA GLU A 33 -1.99 11.29 7.54
C GLU A 33 -0.69 10.81 6.92
N VAL A 34 0.22 11.72 6.55
CA VAL A 34 1.50 11.55 5.84
C VAL A 34 2.23 10.22 6.16
N ARG A 35 1.77 9.11 5.55
CA ARG A 35 2.34 7.77 5.70
C ARG A 35 2.78 7.33 4.32
N GLU A 36 4.08 7.12 4.18
CA GLU A 36 4.71 6.77 2.91
C GLU A 36 5.07 5.29 2.93
N ILE A 37 4.85 4.61 1.81
CA ILE A 37 5.38 3.29 1.51
C ILE A 37 6.69 3.47 0.76
N ASP A 38 7.75 2.83 1.23
CA ASP A 38 9.07 3.01 0.61
C ASP A 38 9.08 2.51 -0.83
N VAL A 39 8.60 1.28 -1.05
CA VAL A 39 8.48 0.69 -2.39
C VAL A 39 7.19 -0.10 -2.52
N TYR A 40 6.30 0.34 -3.41
CA TYR A 40 5.13 -0.41 -3.84
C TYR A 40 5.39 -1.06 -5.20
N PHE A 41 5.20 -2.37 -5.29
CA PHE A 41 5.50 -3.15 -6.48
C PHE A 41 4.24 -3.77 -7.08
N THR A 42 4.08 -3.63 -8.40
CA THR A 42 3.05 -4.32 -9.19
C THR A 42 3.72 -5.24 -10.22
N PRO A 43 3.47 -6.56 -10.19
CA PRO A 43 4.08 -7.49 -11.12
C PRO A 43 3.65 -7.19 -12.56
N GLY A 44 4.60 -7.26 -13.48
CA GLY A 44 4.39 -7.15 -14.91
C GLY A 44 4.51 -8.49 -15.62
N THR A 45 4.71 -8.46 -16.93
CA THR A 45 5.08 -9.65 -17.73
C THR A 45 6.56 -9.96 -17.50
N ALA A 46 6.87 -10.66 -16.42
CA ALA A 46 8.23 -11.03 -16.06
C ALA A 46 8.73 -12.25 -16.84
N THR A 47 10.01 -12.26 -17.22
CA THR A 47 10.72 -13.46 -17.66
C THR A 47 11.00 -14.36 -16.45
N ALA A 48 10.55 -15.61 -16.51
CA ALA A 48 10.69 -16.57 -15.41
C ALA A 48 12.15 -16.72 -14.94
N ASP A 49 13.10 -16.74 -15.88
CA ASP A 49 14.53 -16.85 -15.61
C ASP A 49 15.07 -15.72 -14.71
N TYR A 50 14.56 -14.50 -14.89
CA TYR A 50 14.98 -13.35 -14.08
C TYR A 50 14.37 -13.41 -12.68
N VAL A 51 13.11 -13.85 -12.55
CA VAL A 51 12.45 -14.05 -11.25
C VAL A 51 13.20 -15.10 -10.43
N GLU A 52 13.60 -16.21 -11.05
CA GLU A 52 14.39 -17.26 -10.38
C GLU A 52 15.77 -16.76 -9.96
N THR A 53 16.44 -15.98 -10.80
CA THR A 53 17.76 -15.38 -10.49
C THR A 53 17.67 -14.43 -9.28
N ARG A 54 16.53 -13.76 -9.06
CA ARG A 54 16.30 -12.88 -7.90
C ARG A 54 15.93 -13.63 -6.61
N GLY A 55 15.86 -14.97 -6.65
CA GLY A 55 15.69 -15.81 -5.47
C GLY A 55 14.45 -15.45 -4.65
N ILE A 56 14.64 -15.19 -3.35
CA ILE A 56 13.54 -14.87 -2.42
C ILE A 56 12.79 -13.59 -2.85
N LEU A 57 13.53 -12.55 -3.28
CA LEU A 57 12.92 -11.30 -3.71
C LEU A 57 12.03 -11.50 -4.95
N GLY A 58 12.47 -12.31 -5.91
CA GLY A 58 11.67 -12.67 -7.08
C GLY A 58 10.39 -13.41 -6.70
N LYS A 59 10.46 -14.35 -5.75
CA LYS A 59 9.28 -15.05 -5.22
C LYS A 59 8.29 -14.10 -4.56
N MET A 60 8.76 -13.11 -3.79
CA MET A 60 7.90 -12.08 -3.20
C MET A 60 7.27 -11.17 -4.25
N ALA A 61 8.00 -10.89 -5.34
CA ALA A 61 7.56 -10.08 -6.47
C ALA A 61 6.66 -10.84 -7.49
N THR A 62 6.17 -12.03 -7.17
CA THR A 62 5.18 -12.73 -8.03
C THR A 62 3.77 -12.15 -7.89
N THR A 63 3.49 -11.51 -6.74
CA THR A 63 2.24 -10.80 -6.47
C THR A 63 2.52 -9.32 -6.23
N ARG A 64 1.46 -8.49 -6.19
CA ARG A 64 1.61 -7.12 -5.71
C ARG A 64 2.20 -7.15 -4.30
N ALA A 65 3.22 -6.34 -4.06
CA ALA A 65 4.01 -6.41 -2.84
C ALA A 65 4.41 -5.01 -2.36
N LEU A 66 4.64 -4.90 -1.06
CA LEU A 66 5.08 -3.70 -0.37
C LEU A 66 6.39 -4.04 0.32
N PHE A 67 7.42 -3.21 0.13
CA PHE A 67 8.72 -3.39 0.75
C PHE A 67 9.08 -2.17 1.59
N GLU A 68 9.42 -2.41 2.86
CA GLU A 68 9.94 -1.41 3.81
C GLU A 68 11.31 -1.89 4.31
N PRO A 69 12.42 -1.39 3.75
CA PRO A 69 13.76 -1.76 4.17
C PRO A 69 14.13 -1.09 5.51
N PHE A 70 14.35 -1.90 6.55
CA PHE A 70 14.82 -1.42 7.85
C PHE A 70 16.34 -1.53 7.98
N ARG A 71 16.99 -0.46 8.45
CA ARG A 71 18.44 -0.47 8.74
C ARG A 71 18.80 -1.18 10.05
N ASN A 72 17.84 -1.21 10.96
CA ASN A 72 17.96 -1.83 12.27
C ASN A 72 16.94 -2.98 12.38
N PRO A 73 17.08 -3.87 13.37
CA PRO A 73 16.05 -4.85 13.66
C PRO A 73 14.67 -4.19 13.80
N VAL A 74 13.69 -4.76 13.12
CA VAL A 74 12.33 -4.21 13.08
C VAL A 74 11.67 -4.33 14.45
N SER A 75 11.07 -3.24 14.92
CA SER A 75 10.26 -3.20 16.13
C SER A 75 8.83 -3.69 15.87
N VAL A 76 8.13 -4.12 16.91
CA VAL A 76 6.72 -4.54 16.79
C VAL A 76 5.82 -3.40 16.27
N SER A 77 6.13 -2.15 16.63
CA SER A 77 5.41 -0.97 16.12
C SER A 77 5.60 -0.77 14.62
N GLU A 78 6.81 -0.98 14.10
CA GLU A 78 7.10 -0.87 12.67
C GLU A 78 6.41 -1.97 11.87
N VAL A 79 6.42 -3.22 12.39
CA VAL A 79 5.65 -4.32 11.77
C VAL A 79 4.17 -3.97 11.70
N ARG A 80 3.58 -3.46 12.79
CA ARG A 80 2.16 -3.03 12.82
C ARG A 80 1.89 -1.89 11.85
N SER A 81 2.81 -0.94 11.70
CA SER A 81 2.72 0.15 10.74
C SER A 81 2.70 -0.37 9.31
N CYS A 82 3.63 -1.27 8.95
CA CYS A 82 3.70 -1.90 7.64
C CYS A 82 2.41 -2.68 7.30
N VAL A 83 1.90 -3.48 8.24
CA VAL A 83 0.61 -4.19 8.06
C VAL A 83 -0.55 -3.22 7.90
N SER A 84 -0.59 -2.14 8.69
CA SER A 84 -1.63 -1.12 8.55
C SER A 84 -1.61 -0.45 7.18
N LYS A 85 -0.43 -0.10 6.65
CA LYS A 85 -0.29 0.45 5.29
C LYS A 85 -0.79 -0.55 4.24
N LEU A 86 -0.39 -1.82 4.34
CA LEU A 86 -0.84 -2.87 3.43
C LEU A 86 -2.38 -2.98 3.39
N LEU A 87 -3.03 -3.01 4.56
CA LEU A 87 -4.49 -3.10 4.64
C LEU A 87 -5.19 -1.89 3.99
N ILE A 88 -4.63 -0.68 4.14
CA ILE A 88 -5.17 0.51 3.50
C ILE A 88 -5.08 0.38 1.97
N VAL A 89 -3.91 0.01 1.44
CA VAL A 89 -3.74 -0.17 -0.02
C VAL A 89 -4.70 -1.23 -0.56
N LEU A 90 -4.88 -2.34 0.15
CA LEU A 90 -5.83 -3.38 -0.26
C LEU A 90 -7.28 -2.87 -0.26
N SER A 91 -7.65 -2.05 0.73
CA SER A 91 -8.97 -1.39 0.77
C SER A 91 -9.17 -0.45 -0.42
N GLU A 92 -8.18 0.39 -0.74
CA GLU A 92 -8.21 1.30 -1.90
C GLU A 92 -8.40 0.53 -3.22
N LEU A 93 -7.63 -0.54 -3.42
CA LEU A 93 -7.75 -1.39 -4.61
C LEU A 93 -9.11 -2.08 -4.70
N GLN A 94 -9.66 -2.51 -3.57
CA GLN A 94 -10.99 -3.12 -3.50
C GLN A 94 -12.08 -2.11 -3.82
N LEU A 95 -12.01 -0.89 -3.28
CA LEU A 95 -12.95 0.19 -3.58
C LEU A 95 -12.88 0.60 -5.04
N ALA A 96 -11.69 0.71 -5.63
CA ALA A 96 -11.52 0.97 -7.06
C ALA A 96 -12.13 -0.14 -7.94
N ARG A 97 -12.13 -1.39 -7.48
CA ARG A 97 -12.77 -2.52 -8.17
C ARG A 97 -14.30 -2.49 -8.06
N ILE A 98 -14.84 -2.14 -6.89
CA ILE A 98 -16.29 -2.14 -6.63
C ILE A 98 -16.94 -0.88 -7.23
N CYS A 99 -16.27 0.27 -7.11
CA CYS A 99 -16.74 1.58 -7.53
C CYS A 99 -15.65 2.30 -8.34
N PRO A 100 -15.45 1.95 -9.62
CA PRO A 100 -14.41 2.57 -10.45
C PRO A 100 -14.59 4.09 -10.62
N SER A 101 -15.80 4.61 -10.38
CA SER A 101 -16.12 6.04 -10.40
C SER A 101 -15.86 6.78 -9.08
N GLY A 102 -15.55 6.09 -7.98
CA GLY A 102 -15.41 6.67 -6.65
C GLY A 102 -14.05 7.29 -6.33
N LEU A 103 -13.05 7.10 -7.21
CA LEU A 103 -11.67 7.59 -7.02
C LEU A 103 -11.55 9.13 -7.09
N ASN A 104 -12.59 9.82 -7.57
CA ASN A 104 -12.65 11.28 -7.74
C ASN A 104 -13.55 11.97 -6.71
N ALA A 105 -13.75 11.39 -5.52
CA ALA A 105 -14.35 12.13 -4.43
C ALA A 105 -13.32 13.09 -3.83
N THR A 106 -13.04 14.17 -4.56
CA THR A 106 -12.43 15.38 -4.01
C THR A 106 -13.18 15.74 -2.73
N GLU A 107 -12.49 15.84 -1.60
CA GLU A 107 -13.05 16.40 -0.38
C GLU A 107 -13.45 17.86 -0.65
N LEU A 108 -14.69 18.08 -1.06
CA LEU A 108 -15.34 19.37 -0.93
C LEU A 108 -15.95 19.44 0.47
N THR A 109 -15.12 19.68 1.48
CA THR A 109 -15.60 20.24 2.73
C THR A 109 -15.75 21.75 2.57
N LEU A 110 -16.82 22.15 1.86
CA LEU A 110 -17.38 23.48 2.05
C LEU A 110 -18.61 23.37 2.96
N SER A 111 -18.42 23.90 4.16
CA SER A 111 -19.37 24.71 4.92
C SER A 111 -20.70 24.08 5.37
N GLU A 112 -20.81 23.96 6.69
CA GLU A 112 -21.98 24.31 7.52
C GLU A 112 -23.39 23.90 7.03
N SER A 113 -23.88 22.77 7.60
CA SER A 113 -25.21 22.46 8.19
C SER A 113 -26.53 23.05 7.64
N PRO A 114 -27.70 22.46 8.01
CA PRO A 114 -28.11 21.05 7.94
C PRO A 114 -29.49 20.94 7.25
N GLU A 115 -29.89 19.81 6.65
CA GLU A 115 -31.30 19.35 6.67
C GLU A 115 -31.49 17.99 5.97
N ARG A 116 -31.79 16.98 6.79
CA ARG A 116 -32.83 15.96 6.59
C ARG A 116 -32.99 15.41 5.15
N VAL A 117 -32.26 14.36 4.82
CA VAL A 117 -32.76 13.30 3.93
C VAL A 117 -32.34 11.95 4.49
N GLN A 118 -33.35 11.14 4.86
CA GLN A 118 -33.15 9.73 5.21
C GLN A 118 -32.69 8.97 3.96
N ILE A 119 -31.48 8.42 4.00
CA ILE A 119 -31.08 7.37 3.07
C ILE A 119 -30.93 6.10 3.90
N SER A 120 -31.97 5.28 3.86
CA SER A 120 -31.99 3.93 4.41
C SER A 120 -31.09 3.03 3.55
N LEU A 121 -29.85 2.78 3.98
CA LEU A 121 -28.97 1.75 3.42
C LEU A 121 -28.12 1.11 4.55
N PRO A 122 -27.72 -0.16 4.38
CA PRO A 122 -27.76 -1.17 5.44
C PRO A 122 -26.63 -1.01 6.46
N VAL A 123 -26.93 -1.44 7.68
CA VAL A 123 -25.95 -1.64 8.76
C VAL A 123 -24.79 -2.49 8.22
N PHE A 124 -23.64 -1.88 7.95
CA PHE A 124 -22.39 -2.60 7.77
C PHE A 124 -22.03 -3.22 9.12
N THR A 125 -22.43 -4.47 9.33
CA THR A 125 -21.96 -5.30 10.42
C THR A 125 -20.50 -5.70 10.14
N CYS A 126 -19.55 -4.82 10.46
CA CYS A 126 -18.15 -5.24 10.62
C CYS A 126 -17.98 -5.90 11.99
N HIS A 127 -18.56 -7.10 12.16
CA HIS A 127 -18.15 -8.02 13.22
C HIS A 127 -17.31 -9.13 12.57
N SER A 128 -16.00 -8.90 12.45
CA SER A 128 -15.00 -9.97 12.28
C SER A 128 -13.65 -9.54 12.85
N LEU A 129 -13.67 -8.83 13.98
CA LEU A 129 -12.56 -8.85 14.91
C LEU A 129 -13.01 -9.66 16.12
N ILE A 130 -12.47 -10.88 16.20
CA ILE A 130 -12.35 -11.84 17.30
C ILE A 130 -12.63 -13.23 16.73
N VAL A 131 -11.76 -14.17 17.08
CA VAL A 131 -11.69 -15.60 16.73
C VAL A 131 -10.82 -15.94 15.50
N LEU A 132 -9.52 -16.06 15.77
CA LEU A 132 -8.74 -17.28 15.64
C LEU A 132 -7.43 -16.99 16.39
N SER A 133 -7.44 -17.24 17.72
CA SER A 133 -6.80 -18.39 18.37
C SER A 133 -5.31 -18.18 18.55
#